data_AF-A0A329SCL1-F1
#
_entry.id   AF-A0A329SCL1-F1
#
_cell.length_a   1.000
_cell.length_b   1.000
_cell.length_c   1.000
_cell.angle_alpha   90.00
_cell.angle_beta   90.00
_cell.angle_gamma   90.00
#
_symmetry.space_group_name_H-M   'P 1'
#
loop_
_entity.id
_entity.type
_entity.pdbx_description
1 polymer ?
#
loop_
_entity_poly.entity_id
_entity_poly.type
_entity_poly.pdbx_seq_one_letter_code
_entity_poly.pdbx_strand_id
1 'polypeptide(L)' 'MTGLGVDMAYNAEQTPVPFKYLSQATISNKGARTIWIHSTGKDKDRLTFMLLRDSLGRKYLLYLVVKVKPSTVTATLV' A
#
# COMPACT_ATOMS: atom_id res chain seq x y z
N MET A 1 -10.23 -20.23 -20.94
CA MET A 1 -11.42 -19.42 -20.64
C MET A 1 -12.61 -19.80 -21.51
N THR A 2 -12.43 -19.84 -22.84
CA THR A 2 -13.47 -20.28 -23.81
C THR A 2 -14.04 -21.69 -23.58
N GLY A 3 -13.27 -22.64 -23.05
CA GLY A 3 -13.78 -23.97 -22.68
C GLY A 3 -14.54 -24.04 -21.34
N LEU A 4 -14.56 -22.95 -20.57
CA LEU A 4 -15.24 -22.86 -19.26
C LEU A 4 -16.49 -21.97 -19.31
N GLY A 5 -16.84 -21.43 -20.48
CA GLY A 5 -17.93 -20.44 -20.62
C GLY A 5 -17.64 -19.10 -19.94
N VAL A 6 -16.38 -18.82 -19.57
CA VAL A 6 -15.98 -17.57 -18.93
C VAL A 6 -15.40 -16.64 -19.99
N ASP A 7 -16.02 -15.48 -20.17
CA ASP A 7 -15.58 -14.45 -21.13
C ASP A 7 -14.42 -13.61 -20.57
N MET A 8 -14.55 -13.15 -19.33
CA MET A 8 -13.55 -12.32 -18.66
C MET A 8 -13.34 -12.73 -17.20
N ALA A 9 -12.09 -12.76 -16.76
CA ALA A 9 -11.74 -13.00 -15.36
C ALA A 9 -11.05 -11.76 -14.80
N TYR A 10 -11.33 -11.45 -13.54
CA TYR A 10 -10.74 -10.32 -12.84
C TYR A 10 -9.97 -10.81 -11.62
N ASN A 11 -8.76 -10.30 -11.44
CA ASN A 11 -7.97 -10.48 -10.23
C ASN A 11 -8.02 -9.20 -9.40
N ALA A 12 -8.40 -9.32 -8.14
CA ALA A 12 -8.32 -8.26 -7.14
C ALA A 12 -7.29 -8.65 -6.10
N GLU A 13 -6.29 -7.79 -5.89
CA GLU A 13 -5.23 -8.03 -4.90
C GLU A 13 -5.11 -6.84 -3.96
N GLN A 14 -4.87 -7.13 -2.68
CA GLN A 14 -4.54 -6.14 -1.67
C GLN A 14 -3.03 -6.16 -1.38
N THR A 15 -2.31 -5.12 -1.80
CA THR A 15 -0.86 -5.01 -1.61
C THR A 15 -0.54 -3.92 -0.56
N PRO A 16 0.07 -4.27 0.59
CA PRO A 16 0.50 -3.28 1.57
C PRO A 16 1.81 -2.61 1.11
N VAL A 17 1.84 -1.29 1.23
CA VAL A 17 3.02 -0.45 0.98
C VAL A 17 3.46 0.18 2.30
N PRO A 18 4.57 -0.30 2.87
CA PRO A 18 5.08 0.25 4.12
C PRO A 18 5.71 1.63 3.87
N PHE A 19 5.48 2.58 4.76
CA PHE A 19 6.25 3.83 4.82
C PHE A 19 7.62 3.56 5.45
N LYS A 20 8.44 2.72 4.82
CA LYS A 20 9.76 2.39 5.35
C LYS A 20 10.74 3.50 5.01
N TYR A 21 11.30 4.15 6.02
CA TYR A 21 12.53 4.91 5.86
C TYR A 21 13.66 3.89 5.63
N LEU A 22 14.22 3.84 4.42
CA LEU A 22 15.47 3.11 4.21
C LEU A 22 16.52 3.77 5.11
N SER A 23 17.09 3.04 6.06
CA SER A 23 18.19 3.57 6.86
C SER A 23 19.35 3.88 5.92
N GLN A 24 19.62 5.16 5.68
CA GLN A 24 20.79 5.56 4.92
C GLN A 24 22.00 5.45 5.86
N ALA A 25 22.87 4.48 5.60
CA ALA A 25 24.20 4.47 6.21
C ALA A 25 25.01 5.58 5.52
N THR A 26 25.16 6.73 6.16
CA THR A 26 26.04 7.79 5.66
C THR A 26 27.49 7.40 5.97
N ILE A 27 28.18 6.81 5.01
CA ILE A 27 29.64 6.57 5.10
C ILE A 27 30.33 7.86 4.66
N SER A 28 30.96 8.55 5.60
CA SER A 28 31.81 9.72 5.33
C SER A 28 33.27 9.28 5.17
N ASN A 29 34.09 10.06 4.46
CA ASN A 29 35.54 9.84 4.34
C ASN A 29 36.29 9.75 5.69
N LYS A 30 35.65 10.12 6.80
CA LYS A 30 36.19 10.01 8.17
C LYS A 30 35.84 8.70 8.89
N GLY A 31 35.23 7.73 8.19
CA GLY A 31 34.79 6.44 8.75
C GLY A 31 33.27 6.30 8.84
N ALA A 32 32.80 5.07 9.09
CA ALA A 32 31.38 4.78 9.28
C ALA A 32 30.88 5.43 10.58
N ARG A 33 29.96 6.40 10.46
CA ARG A 33 29.28 6.99 11.61
C ARG A 33 27.83 6.52 11.57
N THR A 34 27.45 5.64 12.49
CA THR A 34 26.06 5.21 12.63
C THR A 34 25.24 6.37 13.19
N ILE A 35 24.43 7.00 12.35
CA ILE A 35 23.43 7.98 12.78
C ILE A 35 22.13 7.22 13.01
N TRP A 36 21.69 7.14 14.26
CA TRP A 36 20.40 6.57 14.61
C TRP A 36 19.31 7.56 14.23
N ILE A 37 18.57 7.24 13.17
CA ILE A 37 17.34 7.96 12.82
C ILE A 37 16.22 7.36 13.66
N HIS A 38 15.81 8.07 14.70
CA HIS A 38 14.61 7.71 15.45
C HIS A 38 13.39 7.90 14.56
N SER A 39 12.64 6.83 14.33
CA SER A 39 11.39 6.91 13.59
C SER A 39 10.28 7.46 14.49
N THR A 40 9.35 8.23 13.93
CA THR A 40 8.25 8.90 14.66
C THR A 40 7.14 7.97 15.13
N GLY A 41 7.37 6.65 15.13
CA GLY A 41 6.40 5.62 15.53
C GLY A 41 5.34 5.31 14.46
N LYS A 42 5.43 5.93 13.27
CA LYS A 42 4.56 5.70 12.10
C LYS A 42 5.12 4.68 11.11
N ASP A 43 6.23 4.06 11.46
CA ASP A 43 6.94 3.00 10.74
C ASP A 43 6.09 1.71 10.57
N LYS A 44 4.97 1.61 11.28
CA LYS A 44 3.92 0.58 11.11
C LYS A 44 2.67 1.09 10.40
N ASP A 45 2.60 2.38 10.07
CA ASP A 45 1.57 2.88 9.17
C ASP A 45 1.87 2.26 7.79
N ARG A 46 0.82 1.71 7.19
CA ARG A 46 0.87 1.14 5.85
C ARG A 46 -0.25 1.73 5.05
N LEU A 47 0.10 2.14 3.85
CA LEU A 47 -0.85 2.40 2.81
C LEU A 47 -1.18 1.08 2.14
N THR A 48 -2.43 0.81 1.84
CA THR A 48 -2.77 -0.44 1.16
C THR A 48 -3.39 -0.11 -0.19
N PHE A 49 -2.81 -0.65 -1.25
CA PHE A 49 -3.36 -0.57 -2.58
C PHE A 49 -4.28 -1.76 -2.82
N MET A 50 -5.46 -1.50 -3.39
CA MET A 50 -6.26 -2.52 -4.04
C MET A 50 -6.07 -2.40 -5.55
N LEU A 51 -5.49 -3.45 -6.13
CA LEU A 51 -5.17 -3.56 -7.55
C LEU A 51 -6.22 -4.44 -8.22
N LEU A 52 -6.81 -3.94 -9.31
CA LEU A 52 -7.76 -4.68 -10.13
C LEU A 52 -7.20 -4.84 -11.55
N ARG A 53 -7.16 -6.08 -12.04
CA ARG A 53 -6.66 -6.42 -13.37
C ARG A 53 -7.53 -7.48 -14.03
N ASP A 54 -7.79 -7.36 -15.33
CA ASP A 54 -8.47 -8.41 -16.10
C ASP A 54 -7.52 -9.45 -16.72
N SER A 55 -8.11 -10.53 -17.22
CA SER A 55 -7.43 -11.63 -17.92
C SER A 55 -6.79 -11.22 -19.24
N LEU A 56 -7.18 -10.07 -19.82
CA LEU A 56 -6.55 -9.50 -21.01
C LEU A 56 -5.34 -8.61 -20.67
N GLY A 57 -5.08 -8.40 -19.37
CA GLY A 57 -3.97 -7.61 -18.88
C GLY A 57 -4.27 -6.14 -18.61
N ARG A 58 -5.52 -5.68 -18.80
CA ARG A 58 -5.89 -4.29 -18.49
C ARG A 58 -5.86 -4.06 -17.00
N LYS A 59 -5.22 -2.98 -16.60
CA LYS A 59 -5.17 -2.50 -15.22
C LYS A 59 -6.26 -1.45 -15.04
N TYR A 60 -7.07 -1.61 -14.01
CA TYR A 60 -8.09 -0.64 -13.64
C TYR A 60 -7.55 0.34 -12.60
N LEU A 61 -8.34 1.38 -12.32
CA LEU A 61 -7.98 2.41 -11.35
C LEU A 61 -7.60 1.79 -10.00
N LEU A 62 -6.52 2.35 -9.45
CA LEU A 62 -5.98 1.99 -8.16
C LEU A 62 -6.88 2.53 -7.05
N TYR A 63 -7.26 1.67 -6.11
CA TYR A 63 -7.95 2.12 -4.89
C TYR A 63 -6.97 2.18 -3.73
N LEU A 64 -7.12 3.25 -2.94
CA LEU A 64 -6.30 3.49 -1.76
C LEU A 64 -7.09 3.20 -0.50
N VAL A 65 -6.68 2.15 0.22
CA VAL A 65 -7.24 1.81 1.51
C VAL A 65 -6.33 2.40 2.59
N VAL A 66 -6.83 3.45 3.24
CA VAL A 66 -6.15 4.17 4.31
C VAL A 66 -6.84 3.84 5.64
N LYS A 67 -6.05 3.47 6.65
CA LYS A 67 -6.58 3.32 8.01
C LYS A 67 -6.77 4.71 8.62
N VAL A 68 -8.02 5.05 8.94
CA VAL A 68 -8.38 6.33 9.59
C VAL A 68 -8.94 6.08 11.00
N LYS A 69 -9.00 7.14 11.82
CA LYS A 69 -9.69 7.07 13.13
C LYS A 69 -11.19 6.83 12.91
N PRO A 70 -11.90 6.19 13.85
CA PRO A 70 -13.35 6.06 13.79
C PRO A 70 -14.05 7.41 13.59
N SER A 71 -15.13 7.42 12.80
CA SER A 71 -15.95 8.61 12.62
C SER A 71 -16.59 9.04 13.94
N THR A 72 -16.61 10.34 14.20
CA THR A 72 -17.39 10.96 15.29
C THR A 72 -18.74 11.49 14.81
N VAL A 73 -19.01 11.44 13.49
CA VAL A 73 -20.25 11.92 12.90
C VAL A 73 -21.33 10.85 13.07
N THR A 74 -22.47 11.25 13.64
CA THR A 74 -23.65 10.39 13.75
C THR A 74 -24.17 10.03 12.35
N ALA A 75 -24.40 8.75 12.10
CA ALA A 75 -24.98 8.30 10.84
C ALA A 75 -26.42 8.80 10.72
N THR A 76 -26.69 9.58 9.67
CA THR A 76 -28.04 10.00 9.30
C THR A 76 -28.53 9.08 8.19
N LEU A 77 -29.67 8.41 8.39
CA LEU A 77 -30.35 7.71 7.31
C LEU A 77 -31.01 8.76 6.42
N VAL A 78 -30.63 8.79 5.14
CA VAL A 78 -31.25 9.61 4.09
C VAL A 78 -32.21 8.74 3.31
#